data_AF-A0A6P0SA89-F1
#
_entry.id   AF-A0A6P0SA89-F1
#
_cell.length_a   1.000
_cell.length_b   1.000
_cell.length_c   1.000
_cell.angle_alpha   90.00
_cell.angle_beta   90.00
_cell.angle_gamma   90.00
#
_symmetry.space_group_name_H-M   'P 1'
#
loop_
_entity.id
_entity.type
_entity.pdbx_description
1 polymer ?
#
loop_
_entity_poly.entity_id
_entity_poly.type
_entity_poly.pdbx_seq_one_letter_code
_entity_poly.pdbx_strand_id
1 'polypeptide(L)'
;FGGYIEGSEASTLDVIWALLSNPWLLIKEIFTPFGRTIQYLLAYWLPLAFIPAISPTAWMVAAFPLLTALMRQDYWALSVNMRFAINIVPGIFYGAIIWWSQHPGVFTRGAGNEETGRRGDGETGGIEITHKEGDVNSRFEIKPGFRRFWIFCLSLSLVFTFTSNPHRAWSFLFPTSIDPLIYISVPRQWQHAGQIRSLLEQIPPTASVSATTHIVPHLSNRREILGFPSLRLINDARQEISVDYAIADLWQFQQYEVAFDDDRERLRKLVPAIEQILAQGNYGIIDFQDGVMLLKQGVTSESTALSAWQNFREEIEPILQKIGKAGFEGFKLLDSKHLS
;
A
#
# COMPACT_ATOMS: atom_id res chain seq x y z
N PHE A 1 -17.83 -0.39 -4.66
CA PHE A 1 -19.22 -0.70 -5.08
C PHE A 1 -19.60 -0.11 -6.44
N GLY A 2 -18.76 0.71 -7.09
CA GLY A 2 -19.11 1.40 -8.34
C GLY A 2 -19.36 0.49 -9.55
N GLY A 3 -19.14 -0.82 -9.45
CA GLY A 3 -19.45 -1.81 -10.49
C GLY A 3 -20.80 -2.55 -10.31
N TYR A 4 -21.49 -2.37 -9.18
CA TYR A 4 -22.79 -3.03 -8.93
C TYR A 4 -24.00 -2.14 -9.22
N ILE A 5 -23.80 -0.82 -9.29
CA ILE A 5 -24.91 0.14 -9.31
C ILE A 5 -24.59 1.25 -10.32
N GLU A 6 -25.36 1.28 -11.41
CA GLU A 6 -25.42 2.42 -12.33
C GLU A 6 -26.37 3.48 -11.75
N GLY A 7 -25.86 4.34 -10.87
CA GLY A 7 -26.67 5.42 -10.27
C GLY A 7 -25.85 6.30 -9.32
N SER A 8 -26.10 7.60 -9.33
CA SER A 8 -25.33 8.59 -8.55
C SER A 8 -25.62 8.58 -7.05
N GLU A 9 -26.66 7.87 -6.60
CA GLU A 9 -26.98 7.70 -5.17
C GLU A 9 -27.48 6.27 -4.92
N ALA A 10 -26.56 5.40 -4.53
CA ALA A 10 -26.88 4.01 -4.17
C ALA A 10 -27.25 3.91 -2.69
N SER A 11 -28.44 3.39 -2.37
CA SER A 11 -28.79 3.06 -0.98
C SER A 11 -28.01 1.83 -0.51
N THR A 12 -27.75 1.73 0.80
CA THR A 12 -27.14 0.54 1.41
C THR A 12 -27.93 -0.73 1.09
N LEU A 13 -29.26 -0.62 0.95
CA LEU A 13 -30.12 -1.73 0.56
C LEU A 13 -29.89 -2.18 -0.89
N ASP A 14 -29.66 -1.24 -1.81
CA ASP A 14 -29.40 -1.55 -3.22
C ASP A 14 -28.07 -2.27 -3.38
N VAL A 15 -27.07 -1.89 -2.59
CA VAL A 15 -25.77 -2.58 -2.53
C VAL A 15 -25.95 -4.02 -2.05
N ILE A 16 -26.68 -4.24 -0.95
CA ILE A 16 -26.92 -5.58 -0.40
C ILE A 16 -27.71 -6.43 -1.41
N TRP A 17 -28.73 -5.85 -2.04
CA TRP A 17 -29.53 -6.54 -3.04
C TRP A 17 -28.72 -6.91 -4.29
N ALA A 18 -27.86 -6.00 -4.77
CA ALA A 18 -26.97 -6.27 -5.89
C ALA A 18 -25.94 -7.36 -5.56
N LEU A 19 -25.45 -7.39 -4.30
CA LEU A 19 -24.55 -8.43 -3.81
C LEU A 19 -25.19 -9.82 -3.83
N LEU A 20 -26.45 -9.91 -3.40
CA LEU A 20 -27.23 -11.14 -3.35
C LEU A 20 -27.68 -11.60 -4.74
N SER A 21 -28.00 -10.66 -5.63
CA SER A 21 -28.51 -10.95 -6.97
C SER A 21 -27.41 -11.38 -7.95
N ASN A 22 -26.16 -10.97 -7.72
CA ASN A 22 -25.02 -11.28 -8.60
C ASN A 22 -23.84 -11.91 -7.85
N PRO A 23 -24.00 -13.10 -7.24
CA PRO A 23 -22.94 -13.74 -6.45
C PRO A 23 -21.69 -14.05 -7.27
N TRP A 24 -21.83 -14.28 -8.57
CA TRP A 24 -20.71 -14.54 -9.47
C TRP A 24 -19.81 -13.31 -9.69
N LEU A 25 -20.40 -12.11 -9.73
CA LEU A 25 -19.64 -10.87 -9.88
C LEU A 25 -18.77 -10.61 -8.64
N LEU A 26 -19.28 -10.96 -7.46
CA LEU A 26 -18.56 -10.88 -6.19
C LEU A 26 -17.37 -11.85 -6.13
N ILE A 27 -17.57 -13.09 -6.59
CA ILE A 27 -16.48 -14.06 -6.70
C ILE A 27 -15.41 -13.53 -7.67
N LYS A 28 -15.82 -13.01 -8.83
CA LYS A 28 -14.89 -12.44 -9.82
C LYS A 28 -14.10 -11.27 -9.23
N GLU A 29 -14.75 -10.36 -8.52
CA GLU A 29 -14.10 -9.19 -7.92
C GLU A 29 -13.13 -9.58 -6.79
N ILE A 30 -13.46 -10.58 -5.97
CA ILE A 30 -12.56 -11.15 -4.96
C ILE A 30 -11.25 -11.67 -5.58
N PHE A 31 -11.34 -12.30 -6.75
CA PHE A 31 -10.20 -12.85 -7.46
C PHE A 31 -9.59 -11.89 -8.49
N THR A 32 -10.00 -10.63 -8.54
CA THR A 32 -9.48 -9.62 -9.48
C THR A 32 -8.93 -8.42 -8.70
N PRO A 33 -7.62 -8.09 -8.77
CA PRO A 33 -6.59 -8.68 -9.62
C PRO A 33 -5.95 -9.94 -9.01
N PHE A 34 -6.07 -11.08 -9.71
CA PHE A 34 -5.67 -12.42 -9.24
C PHE A 34 -4.24 -12.49 -8.69
N GLY A 35 -3.29 -11.90 -9.40
CA GLY A 35 -1.88 -11.88 -8.99
C GLY A 35 -1.66 -11.20 -7.63
N ARG A 36 -2.34 -10.07 -7.38
CA ARG A 36 -2.19 -9.34 -6.11
C ARG A 36 -2.89 -10.04 -4.97
N THR A 37 -4.06 -10.63 -5.20
CA THR A 37 -4.77 -11.42 -4.19
C THR A 37 -3.90 -12.59 -3.71
N ILE A 38 -3.26 -13.30 -4.64
CA ILE A 38 -2.35 -14.40 -4.29
C ILE A 38 -1.13 -13.88 -3.56
N GLN A 39 -0.46 -12.84 -4.06
CA GLN A 39 0.71 -12.24 -3.39
C GLN A 39 0.38 -11.78 -1.96
N TYR A 40 -0.80 -11.17 -1.77
CA TYR A 40 -1.30 -10.73 -0.47
C TYR A 40 -1.46 -11.89 0.51
N LEU A 41 -2.09 -12.99 0.08
CA LEU A 41 -2.25 -14.19 0.91
C LEU A 41 -0.91 -14.86 1.19
N LEU A 42 -0.06 -15.00 0.18
CA LEU A 42 1.28 -15.57 0.32
C LEU A 42 2.13 -14.79 1.34
N ALA A 43 2.02 -13.46 1.36
CA ALA A 43 2.75 -12.63 2.31
C ALA A 43 2.39 -12.93 3.77
N TYR A 44 1.14 -13.33 4.07
CA TYR A 44 0.75 -13.78 5.41
C TYR A 44 1.07 -15.25 5.68
N TRP A 45 0.98 -16.10 4.66
CA TRP A 45 1.15 -17.55 4.81
C TRP A 45 2.61 -17.96 4.92
N LEU A 46 3.48 -17.31 4.16
CA LEU A 46 4.90 -17.63 4.07
C LEU A 46 5.61 -17.60 5.43
N PRO A 47 5.55 -16.53 6.25
CA PRO A 47 6.23 -16.52 7.56
C PRO A 47 5.69 -17.57 8.54
N LEU A 48 4.48 -18.10 8.29
CA LEU A 48 3.82 -19.13 9.09
C LEU A 48 3.87 -20.51 8.42
N ALA A 49 4.84 -20.76 7.53
CA ALA A 49 5.06 -22.05 6.87
C ALA A 49 3.80 -22.59 6.16
N PHE A 50 2.97 -21.71 5.60
CA PHE A 50 1.71 -22.00 4.92
C PHE A 50 0.60 -22.61 5.81
N ILE A 51 0.77 -22.61 7.12
CA ILE A 51 -0.21 -23.14 8.07
C ILE A 51 -1.55 -22.40 8.02
N PRO A 52 -1.61 -21.06 7.87
CA PRO A 52 -2.90 -20.38 7.76
C PRO A 52 -3.71 -20.81 6.53
N ALA A 53 -3.07 -21.31 5.47
CA ALA A 53 -3.78 -21.78 4.27
C ALA A 53 -4.65 -23.00 4.58
N ILE A 54 -4.22 -23.85 5.52
CA ILE A 54 -4.90 -25.09 5.92
C ILE A 54 -5.61 -24.99 7.26
N SER A 55 -5.57 -23.84 7.95
CA SER A 55 -6.16 -23.64 9.26
C SER A 55 -7.60 -23.12 9.15
N PRO A 56 -8.63 -23.92 9.47
CA PRO A 56 -10.02 -23.45 9.42
C PRO A 56 -10.27 -22.28 10.39
N THR A 57 -9.60 -22.29 11.54
CA THR A 57 -9.71 -21.21 12.54
C THR A 57 -9.09 -19.91 12.03
N ALA A 58 -8.00 -19.96 11.26
CA ALA A 58 -7.42 -18.79 10.63
C ALA A 58 -8.41 -18.16 9.65
N TRP A 59 -9.04 -18.97 8.80
CA TRP A 59 -10.05 -18.52 7.86
C TRP A 59 -11.29 -17.95 8.57
N MET A 60 -11.81 -18.61 9.61
CA MET A 60 -12.99 -18.12 10.33
C MET A 60 -12.76 -16.75 10.98
N VAL A 61 -11.61 -16.57 11.65
CA VAL A 61 -11.31 -15.31 12.35
C VAL A 61 -10.93 -14.20 11.36
N ALA A 62 -10.22 -14.53 10.28
CA ALA A 62 -9.82 -13.56 9.27
C ALA A 62 -10.87 -13.32 8.16
N ALA A 63 -11.94 -14.12 8.07
CA ALA A 63 -12.88 -14.09 6.95
C ALA A 63 -13.47 -12.70 6.69
N PHE A 64 -13.98 -12.05 7.74
CA PHE A 64 -14.63 -10.76 7.60
C PHE A 64 -13.62 -9.64 7.25
N PRO A 65 -12.51 -9.45 7.99
CA PRO A 65 -11.45 -8.52 7.58
C PRO A 65 -10.91 -8.78 6.17
N LEU A 66 -10.70 -10.04 5.80
CA LEU A 66 -10.20 -10.42 4.48
C LEU A 66 -11.20 -10.08 3.37
N LEU A 67 -12.49 -10.35 3.57
CA LEU A 67 -13.54 -9.97 2.63
C LEU A 67 -13.59 -8.45 2.43
N THR A 68 -13.51 -7.68 3.54
CA THR A 68 -13.46 -6.21 3.43
C THR A 68 -12.23 -5.71 2.69
N ALA A 69 -11.07 -6.36 2.84
CA ALA A 69 -9.87 -6.00 2.10
C ALA A 69 -9.97 -6.36 0.61
N LEU A 70 -10.52 -7.53 0.28
CA LEU A 70 -10.67 -8.02 -1.10
C LEU A 70 -11.72 -7.25 -1.89
N MET A 71 -12.76 -6.73 -1.23
CA MET A 71 -13.81 -5.93 -1.87
C MET A 71 -13.44 -4.45 -2.07
N ARG A 72 -12.31 -3.99 -1.50
CA ARG A 72 -11.90 -2.60 -1.69
C ARG A 72 -11.34 -2.40 -3.09
N GLN A 73 -11.91 -1.41 -3.78
CA GLN A 73 -11.52 -1.02 -5.14
C GLN A 73 -10.25 -0.14 -5.16
N ASP A 74 -9.58 0.04 -4.01
CA ASP A 74 -8.36 0.82 -3.91
C ASP A 74 -7.16 0.00 -4.39
N TYR A 75 -6.32 0.59 -5.23
CA TYR A 75 -5.08 -0.06 -5.71
C TYR A 75 -4.20 -0.61 -4.58
N TRP A 76 -4.23 0.06 -3.41
CA TRP A 76 -3.43 -0.24 -2.22
C TRP A 76 -4.10 -1.18 -1.21
N ALA A 77 -5.35 -1.61 -1.44
CA ALA A 77 -6.12 -2.41 -0.48
C ALA A 77 -5.46 -3.76 -0.15
N LEU A 78 -4.82 -4.36 -1.15
CA LEU A 78 -4.13 -5.66 -1.06
C LEU A 78 -2.62 -5.52 -0.82
N SER A 79 -2.19 -4.45 -0.14
CA SER A 79 -0.81 -4.29 0.32
C SER A 79 -0.70 -4.62 1.81
N VAL A 80 0.17 -5.57 2.15
CA VAL A 80 0.44 -5.95 3.55
C VAL A 80 1.09 -4.81 4.35
N ASN A 81 1.70 -3.84 3.64
CA ASN A 81 2.39 -2.71 4.27
C ASN A 81 1.46 -1.54 4.64
N MET A 82 0.19 -1.61 4.26
CA MET A 82 -0.80 -0.59 4.58
C MET A 82 -1.53 -0.91 5.89
N ARG A 83 -1.98 0.13 6.60
CA ARG A 83 -2.66 0.01 7.91
C ARG A 83 -3.87 -0.94 7.90
N PHE A 84 -4.50 -1.16 6.75
CA PHE A 84 -5.67 -2.03 6.62
C PHE A 84 -5.34 -3.53 6.78
N ALA A 85 -4.09 -3.93 6.54
CA ALA A 85 -3.58 -5.27 6.78
C ALA A 85 -3.62 -5.67 8.27
N ILE A 86 -3.57 -4.70 9.19
CA ILE A 86 -3.45 -4.94 10.63
C ILE A 86 -4.63 -5.73 11.20
N ASN A 87 -5.81 -5.63 10.58
CA ASN A 87 -7.01 -6.31 11.05
C ASN A 87 -7.03 -7.81 10.71
N ILE A 88 -6.22 -8.23 9.74
CA ILE A 88 -6.12 -9.63 9.29
C ILE A 88 -5.11 -10.40 10.16
N VAL A 89 -4.03 -9.74 10.56
CA VAL A 89 -2.88 -10.33 11.25
C VAL A 89 -3.29 -11.14 12.50
N PRO A 90 -4.09 -10.62 13.46
CA PRO A 90 -4.44 -11.39 14.64
C PRO A 90 -5.15 -12.71 14.32
N GLY A 91 -6.07 -12.71 13.35
CA GLY A 91 -6.82 -13.91 12.98
C GLY A 91 -5.95 -14.97 12.34
N ILE A 92 -5.08 -14.58 11.41
CA ILE A 92 -4.15 -15.47 10.73
C ILE A 92 -3.16 -16.10 11.72
N PHE A 93 -2.55 -15.30 12.59
CA PHE A 93 -1.56 -15.80 13.54
C PHE A 93 -2.20 -16.66 14.63
N TYR A 94 -3.34 -16.23 15.18
CA TYR A 94 -4.06 -17.00 16.19
C TYR A 94 -4.54 -18.35 15.64
N GLY A 95 -5.08 -18.35 14.42
CA GLY A 95 -5.50 -19.58 13.75
C GLY A 95 -4.33 -20.54 13.47
N ALA A 96 -3.16 -20.02 13.12
CA ALA A 96 -1.97 -20.84 12.96
C ALA A 96 -1.49 -21.45 14.30
N ILE A 97 -1.50 -20.66 15.38
CA ILE A 97 -1.13 -21.13 16.73
C ILE A 97 -2.06 -22.25 17.19
N ILE A 98 -3.38 -22.08 17.05
CA ILE A 98 -4.35 -23.13 17.39
C ILE A 98 -4.08 -24.39 16.58
N TRP A 99 -3.89 -24.25 15.26
CA TRP A 99 -3.65 -25.39 14.39
C TRP A 99 -2.39 -26.16 14.82
N TRP A 100 -1.29 -25.46 15.14
CA TRP A 100 -0.09 -26.08 15.68
C TRP A 100 -0.35 -26.79 17.02
N SER A 101 -1.10 -26.17 17.94
CA SER A 101 -1.41 -26.80 19.23
C SER A 101 -2.19 -28.11 19.09
N GLN A 102 -3.03 -28.23 18.06
CA GLN A 102 -3.85 -29.41 17.79
C GLN A 102 -3.09 -30.49 17.00
N HIS A 103 -2.02 -30.12 16.30
CA HIS A 103 -1.27 -31.02 15.41
C HIS A 103 0.22 -31.13 15.77
N PRO A 104 0.61 -31.32 17.05
CA PRO A 104 2.01 -31.31 17.44
C PRO A 104 2.83 -32.38 16.72
N GLY A 105 2.24 -33.54 16.40
CA GLY A 105 2.91 -34.64 15.71
C GLY A 105 3.39 -34.33 14.29
N VAL A 106 2.87 -33.28 13.65
CA VAL A 106 3.28 -32.89 12.28
C VAL A 106 4.69 -32.28 12.30
N PHE A 107 4.98 -31.43 13.29
CA PHE A 107 6.19 -30.60 13.33
C PHE A 107 7.10 -30.87 14.53
N THR A 108 6.63 -31.59 15.56
CA THR A 108 7.46 -31.95 16.73
C THR A 108 7.87 -33.41 16.66
N ARG A 109 9.06 -33.71 17.17
CA ARG A 109 9.49 -35.08 17.44
C ARG A 109 9.04 -35.39 18.86
N GLY A 110 7.99 -36.19 19.00
CA GLY A 110 7.57 -36.69 20.31
C GLY A 110 8.64 -37.61 20.87
N ALA A 111 8.97 -37.46 22.15
CA ALA A 111 9.65 -38.49 22.90
C ALA A 111 8.66 -39.65 23.10
N GLY A 112 8.91 -40.78 22.44
CA GLY A 112 8.23 -42.05 22.72
C GLY A 112 6.87 -42.26 22.04
N ASN A 113 6.92 -42.85 20.85
CA ASN A 113 5.97 -43.92 20.47
C ASN A 113 6.83 -45.08 19.93
N GLU A 114 7.66 -45.64 20.80
CA GLU A 114 8.24 -46.98 20.63
C GLU A 114 7.51 -47.95 21.57
N GLU A 115 6.20 -48.08 21.42
CA GLU A 115 5.49 -49.28 21.85
C GLU A 115 5.30 -50.19 20.62
N THR A 116 6.41 -50.73 20.12
CA THR A 116 6.36 -51.85 19.17
C THR A 116 6.65 -53.11 19.97
N GLY A 117 5.60 -53.89 20.20
CA GLY A 117 5.53 -54.90 21.25
C GLY A 117 6.58 -56.01 21.22
N ARG A 118 7.05 -56.35 22.42
CA ARG A 118 7.44 -57.71 22.78
C ARG A 118 6.46 -58.21 23.84
N ARG A 119 5.54 -59.06 23.40
CA ARG A 119 4.69 -59.90 24.26
C ARG A 119 5.63 -60.95 24.86
N GLY A 120 5.94 -60.80 26.14
CA GLY A 120 6.67 -61.76 26.95
C GLY A 120 5.80 -62.11 28.14
N ASP A 121 5.49 -63.39 28.27
CA ASP A 121 4.54 -63.96 29.22
C ASP A 121 5.04 -63.89 30.68
N GLY A 122 4.07 -63.81 31.60
CA GLY A 122 4.17 -64.33 32.97
C GLY A 122 5.02 -63.56 33.97
N GLU A 123 4.38 -62.88 34.92
CA GLU A 123 4.38 -63.24 36.35
C GLU A 123 3.84 -62.09 37.22
N THR A 124 3.02 -62.48 38.19
CA THR A 124 2.40 -61.65 39.23
C THR A 124 3.44 -60.97 40.13
N GLY A 125 3.44 -59.64 40.16
CA GLY A 125 4.21 -58.83 41.12
C GLY A 125 3.58 -57.45 41.27
N GLY A 126 3.55 -56.95 42.51
CA GLY A 126 2.81 -55.77 42.99
C GLY A 126 2.64 -54.58 42.04
N ILE A 127 1.45 -53.97 42.10
CA ILE A 127 1.18 -52.67 41.49
C ILE A 127 1.91 -51.61 42.33
N GLU A 128 3.19 -51.42 42.06
CA GLU A 128 3.91 -50.23 42.47
C GLU A 128 3.52 -49.13 41.48
N ILE A 129 2.53 -48.30 41.85
CA ILE A 129 2.22 -47.07 41.13
C ILE A 129 3.38 -46.10 41.41
N THR A 130 4.49 -46.29 40.71
CA THR A 130 5.47 -45.23 40.55
C THR A 130 4.78 -44.15 39.72
N HIS A 131 4.32 -43.09 40.38
CA HIS A 131 4.13 -41.81 39.73
C HIS A 131 5.50 -41.42 39.14
N LYS A 132 5.74 -41.82 37.88
CA LYS A 132 6.72 -41.14 37.05
C LYS A 132 6.20 -39.72 36.97
N GLU A 133 6.78 -38.86 37.79
CA GLU A 133 6.70 -37.42 37.68
C GLU A 133 7.16 -37.10 36.25
N GLY A 134 6.18 -37.03 35.35
CA GLY A 134 6.41 -36.85 33.94
C GLY A 134 7.17 -35.56 33.80
N ASP A 135 8.41 -35.67 33.32
CA ASP A 135 9.31 -34.56 33.10
C ASP A 135 8.52 -33.46 32.36
N VAL A 136 8.18 -32.40 33.10
CA VAL A 136 7.41 -31.23 32.61
C VAL A 136 8.19 -30.53 31.50
N ASN A 137 9.45 -30.93 31.27
CA ASN A 137 10.31 -30.53 30.17
C ASN A 137 10.45 -31.58 29.06
N SER A 138 9.40 -32.36 28.73
CA SER A 138 9.36 -33.04 27.42
C SER A 138 9.34 -31.96 26.33
N ARG A 139 10.55 -31.48 25.98
CA ARG A 139 10.77 -30.42 25.00
C ARG A 139 10.22 -30.95 23.68
N PHE A 140 9.15 -30.34 23.21
CA PHE A 140 8.71 -30.50 21.84
C PHE A 140 9.81 -30.01 20.90
N GLU A 141 10.72 -30.91 20.53
CA GLU A 141 11.79 -30.59 19.60
C GLU A 141 11.21 -30.53 18.19
N ILE A 142 11.37 -29.39 17.53
CA ILE A 142 10.91 -29.22 16.15
C ILE A 142 11.69 -30.17 15.24
N LYS A 143 11.00 -30.96 14.43
CA LYS A 143 11.60 -31.87 13.44
C LYS A 143 12.59 -31.08 12.57
N PRO A 144 13.83 -31.57 12.37
CA PRO A 144 14.85 -30.86 11.61
C PRO A 144 14.42 -30.47 10.18
N GLY A 145 13.62 -31.32 9.51
CA GLY A 145 13.08 -31.04 8.19
C GLY A 145 12.10 -29.86 8.18
N PHE A 146 11.14 -29.86 9.12
CA PHE A 146 10.19 -28.75 9.28
C PHE A 146 10.91 -27.46 9.67
N ARG A 147 11.90 -27.54 10.58
CA ARG A 147 12.71 -26.38 10.97
C ARG A 147 13.42 -25.76 9.76
N ARG A 148 14.06 -26.56 8.91
CA ARG A 148 14.73 -26.07 7.69
C ARG A 148 13.74 -25.43 6.71
N PHE A 149 12.59 -26.06 6.51
CA PHE A 149 11.52 -25.52 5.67
C PHE A 149 11.03 -24.17 6.20
N TRP A 150 10.76 -24.07 7.51
CA TRP A 150 10.27 -22.85 8.11
C TRP A 150 11.31 -21.73 8.07
N ILE A 151 12.60 -22.04 8.33
CA ILE A 151 13.69 -21.08 8.15
C ILE A 151 13.75 -20.60 6.70
N PHE A 152 13.62 -21.48 5.71
CA PHE A 152 13.57 -21.10 4.30
C PHE A 152 12.41 -20.13 4.03
N CYS A 153 11.21 -20.41 4.53
CA CYS A 153 10.06 -19.53 4.38
C CYS A 153 10.27 -18.16 5.05
N LEU A 154 10.85 -18.12 6.25
CA LEU A 154 11.18 -16.87 6.93
C LEU A 154 12.22 -16.06 6.16
N SER A 155 13.28 -16.70 5.68
CA SER A 155 14.29 -16.07 4.85
C SER A 155 13.70 -15.52 3.55
N LEU A 156 12.84 -16.28 2.89
CA LEU A 156 12.16 -15.84 1.67
C LEU A 156 11.19 -14.68 1.93
N SER A 157 10.48 -14.71 3.06
CA SER A 157 9.60 -13.60 3.49
C SER A 157 10.38 -12.32 3.76
N LEU A 158 11.54 -12.42 4.42
CA LEU A 158 12.45 -11.29 4.61
C LEU A 158 12.96 -10.77 3.27
N VAL A 159 13.43 -11.64 2.38
CA VAL A 159 13.89 -11.25 1.04
C VAL A 159 12.80 -10.48 0.30
N PHE A 160 11.57 -11.00 0.23
CA PHE A 160 10.47 -10.28 -0.42
C PHE A 160 10.11 -8.96 0.26
N THR A 161 10.21 -8.88 1.59
CA THR A 161 9.99 -7.63 2.33
C THR A 161 11.01 -6.57 1.95
N PHE A 162 12.30 -6.95 1.86
CA PHE A 162 13.37 -6.03 1.49
C PHE A 162 13.36 -5.67 0.00
N THR A 163 13.11 -6.64 -0.90
CA THR A 163 13.13 -6.39 -2.35
C THR A 163 11.90 -5.64 -2.84
N SER A 164 10.74 -5.78 -2.18
CA SER A 164 9.52 -5.07 -2.59
C SER A 164 9.57 -3.56 -2.28
N ASN A 165 10.38 -3.11 -1.31
CA ASN A 165 10.61 -1.71 -0.88
C ASN A 165 9.50 -0.68 -1.24
N PRO A 166 8.24 -0.88 -0.84
CA PRO A 166 7.10 -0.11 -1.38
C PRO A 166 7.09 1.35 -0.94
N HIS A 167 7.66 1.65 0.22
CA HIS A 167 7.73 3.01 0.77
C HIS A 167 9.06 3.71 0.47
N ARG A 168 9.95 3.07 -0.31
CA ARG A 168 11.28 3.60 -0.64
C ARG A 168 12.09 4.01 0.60
N ALA A 169 11.81 3.42 1.77
CA ALA A 169 12.41 3.81 3.04
C ALA A 169 13.93 3.58 3.09
N TRP A 170 14.43 2.74 2.18
CA TRP A 170 15.84 2.36 2.08
C TRP A 170 16.55 3.02 0.88
N SER A 171 15.96 4.06 0.28
CA SER A 171 16.50 4.76 -0.90
C SER A 171 17.88 5.38 -0.67
N PHE A 172 18.28 5.57 0.59
CA PHE A 172 19.59 6.10 0.98
C PHE A 172 20.71 5.06 0.95
N LEU A 173 20.39 3.75 0.98
CA LEU A 173 21.37 2.65 0.94
C LEU A 173 21.33 1.85 -0.36
N PHE A 174 20.13 1.67 -0.92
CA PHE A 174 19.91 0.83 -2.08
C PHE A 174 19.25 1.62 -3.21
N PRO A 175 19.53 1.26 -4.48
CA PRO A 175 18.79 1.83 -5.59
C PRO A 175 17.28 1.57 -5.40
N THR A 176 16.49 2.61 -5.64
CA THR A 176 15.03 2.58 -5.53
C THR A 176 14.36 1.66 -6.55
N SER A 177 15.04 1.34 -7.64
CA SER A 177 14.69 0.30 -8.60
C SER A 177 15.98 -0.29 -9.18
N ILE A 178 15.98 -1.60 -9.49
CA ILE A 178 17.12 -2.31 -10.06
C ILE A 178 16.96 -2.46 -11.58
N ASP A 179 15.71 -2.54 -12.07
CA ASP A 179 15.39 -2.60 -13.50
C ASP A 179 14.15 -1.75 -13.80
N PRO A 180 14.29 -0.52 -14.31
CA PRO A 180 15.55 0.19 -14.59
C PRO A 180 16.25 0.65 -13.30
N LEU A 181 17.58 0.80 -13.34
CA LEU A 181 18.36 1.26 -12.19
C LEU A 181 18.05 2.74 -11.89
N ILE A 182 17.45 3.02 -10.73
CA ILE A 182 17.21 4.39 -10.25
C ILE A 182 17.81 4.56 -8.87
N TYR A 183 18.77 5.47 -8.74
CA TYR A 183 19.35 5.86 -7.47
C TYR A 183 19.54 7.37 -7.43
N ILE A 184 18.89 8.02 -6.46
CA ILE A 184 19.05 9.45 -6.20
C ILE A 184 19.92 9.59 -4.96
N SER A 185 21.07 10.23 -5.11
CA SER A 185 22.00 10.43 -4.00
C SER A 185 21.40 11.30 -2.89
N VAL A 186 21.78 11.03 -1.64
CA VAL A 186 21.35 11.82 -0.47
C VAL A 186 21.65 13.33 -0.64
N PRO A 187 22.83 13.76 -1.13
CA PRO A 187 23.08 15.18 -1.37
C PRO A 187 22.11 15.81 -2.36
N ARG A 188 21.71 15.07 -3.42
CA ARG A 188 20.75 15.58 -4.41
C ARG A 188 19.34 15.73 -3.81
N GLN A 189 18.91 14.76 -3.01
CA GLN A 189 17.64 14.84 -2.25
C GLN A 189 17.67 16.02 -1.26
N TRP A 190 18.80 16.26 -0.59
CA TRP A 190 18.97 17.37 0.33
C TRP A 190 18.92 18.74 -0.38
N GLN A 191 19.58 18.84 -1.54
CA GLN A 191 19.52 20.03 -2.38
C GLN A 191 18.08 20.34 -2.81
N HIS A 192 17.34 19.32 -3.26
CA HIS A 192 15.94 19.45 -3.66
C HIS A 192 15.05 19.90 -2.49
N ALA A 193 15.22 19.28 -1.31
CA ALA A 193 14.51 19.70 -0.10
C ALA A 193 14.81 21.17 0.28
N GLY A 194 16.02 21.67 0.00
CA GLY A 194 16.36 23.08 0.14
C GLY A 194 15.52 23.99 -0.77
N GLN A 195 15.28 23.61 -2.03
CA GLN A 195 14.44 24.35 -2.98
C GLN A 195 12.96 24.33 -2.58
N ILE A 196 12.46 23.20 -2.05
CA ILE A 196 11.10 23.16 -1.50
C ILE A 196 10.98 24.15 -0.33
N ARG A 197 11.97 24.20 0.57
CA ARG A 197 11.95 25.10 1.72
C ARG A 197 11.97 26.57 1.32
N SER A 198 12.79 26.96 0.34
CA SER A 198 12.82 28.35 -0.15
C SER A 198 11.47 28.79 -0.72
N LEU A 199 10.74 27.90 -1.42
CA LEU A 199 9.39 28.17 -1.89
C LEU A 199 8.36 28.23 -0.77
N LEU A 200 8.45 27.34 0.23
CA LEU A 200 7.56 27.33 1.39
C LEU A 200 7.66 28.59 2.24
N GLU A 201 8.86 29.18 2.35
CA GLU A 201 9.10 30.44 3.07
C GLU A 201 8.36 31.63 2.45
N GLN A 202 8.01 31.56 1.16
CA GLN A 202 7.21 32.58 0.46
C GLN A 202 5.71 32.51 0.80
N ILE A 203 5.25 31.42 1.42
CA ILE A 203 3.85 31.19 1.75
C ILE A 203 3.56 31.66 3.19
N PRO A 204 2.75 32.72 3.39
CA PRO A 204 2.44 33.23 4.73
C PRO A 204 1.86 32.14 5.64
N PRO A 205 2.18 32.06 6.95
CA PRO A 205 1.77 30.94 7.82
C PRO A 205 0.25 30.71 7.93
N THR A 206 -0.55 31.75 7.73
CA THR A 206 -2.02 31.69 7.82
C THR A 206 -2.72 31.48 6.48
N ALA A 207 -1.97 31.52 5.36
CA ALA A 207 -2.55 31.34 4.04
C ALA A 207 -3.08 29.92 3.83
N SER A 208 -4.14 29.80 3.04
CA SER A 208 -4.69 28.53 2.60
C SER A 208 -3.82 27.94 1.48
N VAL A 209 -3.59 26.62 1.52
CA VAL A 209 -2.60 25.98 0.61
C VAL A 209 -3.11 24.67 0.03
N SER A 210 -2.94 24.50 -1.28
CA SER A 210 -3.01 23.21 -1.94
C SER A 210 -1.61 22.67 -2.22
N ALA A 211 -1.32 21.42 -1.87
CA ALA A 211 0.03 20.87 -1.99
C ALA A 211 0.07 19.42 -2.49
N THR A 212 1.15 19.03 -3.18
CA THR A 212 1.38 17.61 -3.51
C THR A 212 1.70 16.77 -2.27
N THR A 213 1.46 15.46 -2.35
CA THR A 213 1.44 14.52 -1.21
C THR A 213 2.63 14.63 -0.25
N HIS A 214 3.85 14.83 -0.75
CA HIS A 214 5.05 14.88 0.09
C HIS A 214 5.27 16.25 0.76
N ILE A 215 4.60 17.30 0.28
CA ILE A 215 4.65 18.64 0.86
C ILE A 215 3.56 18.81 1.92
N VAL A 216 2.39 18.18 1.76
CA VAL A 216 1.24 18.29 2.69
C VAL A 216 1.62 18.13 4.17
N PRO A 217 2.43 17.13 4.59
CA PRO A 217 2.81 16.99 6.00
C PRO A 217 3.52 18.21 6.59
N HIS A 218 4.35 18.90 5.79
CA HIS A 218 5.07 20.11 6.22
C HIS A 218 4.14 21.31 6.43
N LEU A 219 2.95 21.26 5.83
CA LEU A 219 1.94 22.30 5.88
C LEU A 219 0.76 21.93 6.80
N SER A 220 0.78 20.76 7.43
CA SER A 220 -0.33 20.21 8.22
C SER A 220 -0.72 21.00 9.46
N ASN A 221 0.13 21.93 9.91
CA ASN A 221 -0.21 22.88 10.99
C ASN A 221 -1.20 23.98 10.55
N ARG A 222 -1.54 24.05 9.25
CA ARG A 222 -2.49 25.04 8.71
C ARG A 222 -3.92 24.53 8.85
N ARG A 223 -4.85 25.46 9.13
CA ARG A 223 -6.28 25.20 9.16
C ARG A 223 -6.82 24.79 7.79
N GLU A 224 -6.37 25.48 6.75
CA GLU A 224 -6.90 25.39 5.39
C GLU A 224 -5.85 24.78 4.45
N ILE A 225 -5.85 23.45 4.37
CA ILE A 225 -4.93 22.69 3.53
C ILE A 225 -5.65 21.57 2.79
N LEU A 226 -5.28 21.37 1.52
CA LEU A 226 -5.76 20.25 0.72
C LEU A 226 -4.71 19.68 -0.24
N GLY A 227 -5.04 18.56 -0.88
CA GLY A 227 -4.18 17.93 -1.88
C GLY A 227 -4.32 18.56 -3.26
N PHE A 228 -3.21 18.90 -3.88
CA PHE A 228 -3.13 19.33 -5.28
C PHE A 228 -3.52 18.18 -6.22
N PRO A 229 -4.30 18.39 -7.32
CA PRO A 229 -4.59 19.66 -8.00
C PRO A 229 -5.90 20.36 -7.59
N SER A 230 -6.57 19.92 -6.53
CA SER A 230 -7.76 20.65 -6.07
C SER A 230 -7.34 22.05 -5.57
N LEU A 231 -8.18 23.06 -5.81
CA LEU A 231 -7.89 24.47 -5.46
C LEU A 231 -9.04 25.13 -4.67
N ARG A 232 -10.05 24.36 -4.29
CA ARG A 232 -11.21 24.84 -3.54
C ARG A 232 -11.47 23.93 -2.35
N LEU A 233 -11.90 24.52 -1.25
CA LEU A 233 -12.29 23.82 -0.03
C LEU A 233 -13.50 24.48 0.61
N ILE A 234 -14.17 23.72 1.47
CA ILE A 234 -15.21 24.22 2.35
C ILE A 234 -14.55 24.48 3.71
N ASN A 235 -14.54 25.74 4.16
CA ASN A 235 -13.89 26.14 5.41
C ASN A 235 -14.77 25.83 6.63
N ASP A 236 -14.25 26.13 7.84
CA ASP A 236 -14.98 25.94 9.11
C ASP A 236 -16.31 26.72 9.16
N ALA A 237 -16.44 27.80 8.39
CA ALA A 237 -17.64 28.60 8.24
C ALA A 237 -18.63 28.03 7.19
N ARG A 238 -18.36 26.85 6.62
CA ARG A 238 -19.13 26.20 5.54
C ARG A 238 -19.20 27.03 4.25
N GLN A 239 -18.17 27.83 3.98
CA GLN A 239 -18.05 28.61 2.75
C GLN A 239 -17.07 27.93 1.80
N GLU A 240 -17.43 27.82 0.53
CA GLU A 240 -16.50 27.42 -0.52
C GLU A 240 -15.53 28.57 -0.78
N ILE A 241 -14.25 28.34 -0.51
CA ILE A 241 -13.17 29.29 -0.78
C ILE A 241 -12.20 28.67 -1.79
N SER A 242 -11.56 29.53 -2.58
CA SER A 242 -10.37 29.15 -3.36
C SER A 242 -9.14 29.32 -2.48
N VAL A 243 -8.13 28.46 -2.64
CA VAL A 243 -6.90 28.59 -1.88
C VAL A 243 -6.03 29.75 -2.34
N ASP A 244 -5.30 30.35 -1.41
CA ASP A 244 -4.42 31.48 -1.71
C ASP A 244 -3.18 31.02 -2.52
N TYR A 245 -2.64 29.86 -2.18
CA TYR A 245 -1.43 29.30 -2.77
C TYR A 245 -1.60 27.84 -3.17
N ALA A 246 -0.91 27.43 -4.22
CA ALA A 246 -0.71 26.02 -4.53
C ALA A 246 0.77 25.72 -4.78
N ILE A 247 1.28 24.63 -4.24
CA ILE A 247 2.67 24.19 -4.42
C ILE A 247 2.71 22.75 -4.92
N ALA A 248 3.40 22.53 -6.04
CA ALA A 248 3.44 21.23 -6.70
C ALA A 248 4.87 20.80 -6.97
N ASP A 249 5.30 19.73 -6.32
CA ASP A 249 6.54 19.02 -6.65
C ASP A 249 6.28 18.00 -7.77
N LEU A 250 6.86 18.28 -8.94
CA LEU A 250 6.85 17.43 -10.13
C LEU A 250 8.17 16.69 -10.34
N TRP A 251 9.24 17.15 -9.69
CA TRP A 251 10.57 16.58 -9.80
C TRP A 251 10.57 15.12 -9.36
N GLN A 252 9.94 14.81 -8.23
CA GLN A 252 9.88 13.44 -7.75
C GLN A 252 9.23 12.51 -8.79
N PHE A 253 8.13 12.91 -9.41
CA PHE A 253 7.46 12.10 -10.44
C PHE A 253 8.32 11.94 -11.69
N GLN A 254 9.05 12.98 -12.10
CA GLN A 254 10.01 12.91 -13.20
C GLN A 254 11.13 11.90 -12.93
N GLN A 255 11.73 11.93 -11.74
CA GLN A 255 12.88 11.06 -11.42
C GLN A 255 12.52 9.57 -11.38
N TYR A 256 11.31 9.26 -10.95
CA TYR A 256 10.86 7.88 -10.74
C TYR A 256 10.02 7.31 -11.88
N GLU A 257 9.74 8.11 -12.90
CA GLU A 257 8.91 7.71 -14.04
C GLU A 257 9.36 6.37 -14.66
N VAL A 258 10.68 6.17 -14.81
CA VAL A 258 11.22 5.09 -15.66
C VAL A 258 10.88 3.73 -15.07
N ALA A 259 10.86 3.62 -13.74
CA ALA A 259 10.61 2.38 -13.01
C ALA A 259 9.17 2.21 -12.54
N PHE A 260 8.39 3.29 -12.47
CA PHE A 260 7.07 3.26 -11.82
C PHE A 260 6.00 3.88 -12.71
N ASP A 261 5.17 3.01 -13.29
CA ASP A 261 4.01 3.37 -14.12
C ASP A 261 3.07 4.36 -13.39
N ASP A 262 2.90 4.21 -12.08
CA ASP A 262 2.09 5.11 -11.25
C ASP A 262 2.62 6.55 -11.23
N ASP A 263 3.95 6.75 -11.19
CA ASP A 263 4.56 8.08 -11.18
C ASP A 263 4.42 8.75 -12.56
N ARG A 264 4.52 7.97 -13.65
CA ARG A 264 4.20 8.44 -15.01
C ARG A 264 2.74 8.88 -15.12
N GLU A 265 1.80 8.09 -14.61
CA GLU A 265 0.37 8.44 -14.66
C GLU A 265 0.06 9.69 -13.83
N ARG A 266 0.69 9.85 -12.66
CA ARG A 266 0.56 11.06 -11.84
C ARG A 266 1.03 12.28 -12.60
N LEU A 267 2.19 12.21 -13.25
CA LEU A 267 2.72 13.32 -14.05
C LEU A 267 1.77 13.65 -15.22
N ARG A 268 1.24 12.63 -15.91
CA ARG A 268 0.24 12.78 -16.99
C ARG A 268 -1.07 13.42 -16.55
N LYS A 269 -1.47 13.28 -15.29
CA LYS A 269 -2.69 13.90 -14.76
C LYS A 269 -2.42 15.32 -14.24
N LEU A 270 -1.31 15.50 -13.53
CA LEU A 270 -0.97 16.79 -12.92
C LEU A 270 -0.61 17.85 -13.94
N VAL A 271 0.14 17.49 -14.98
CA VAL A 271 0.60 18.46 -15.97
C VAL A 271 -0.56 19.12 -16.72
N PRO A 272 -1.53 18.39 -17.33
CA PRO A 272 -2.70 19.02 -17.94
C PRO A 272 -3.55 19.82 -16.94
N ALA A 273 -3.65 19.37 -15.68
CA ALA A 273 -4.36 20.11 -14.64
C ALA A 273 -3.69 21.46 -14.37
N ILE A 274 -2.35 21.52 -14.31
CA ILE A 274 -1.60 22.77 -14.18
C ILE A 274 -1.85 23.67 -15.39
N GLU A 275 -1.75 23.14 -16.62
CA GLU A 275 -2.02 23.92 -17.83
C GLU A 275 -3.44 24.52 -17.81
N GLN A 276 -4.43 23.74 -17.35
CA GLN A 276 -5.81 24.21 -17.22
C GLN A 276 -5.94 25.32 -16.15
N ILE A 277 -5.26 25.17 -15.00
CA ILE A 277 -5.24 26.17 -13.93
C ILE A 277 -4.65 27.49 -14.44
N LEU A 278 -3.54 27.43 -15.19
CA LEU A 278 -2.89 28.59 -15.77
C LEU A 278 -3.73 29.22 -16.89
N ALA A 279 -4.35 28.42 -17.75
CA ALA A 279 -5.22 28.90 -18.82
C ALA A 279 -6.47 29.63 -18.31
N GLN A 280 -6.98 29.27 -17.13
CA GLN A 280 -8.07 30.01 -16.48
C GLN A 280 -7.66 31.42 -16.02
N GLY A 281 -6.36 31.68 -15.83
CA GLY A 281 -5.84 32.97 -15.38
C GLY A 281 -6.12 33.32 -13.91
N ASN A 282 -6.77 32.43 -13.16
CA ASN A 282 -7.08 32.64 -11.74
C ASN A 282 -5.85 32.45 -10.84
N TYR A 283 -4.83 31.75 -11.32
CA TYR A 283 -3.57 31.52 -10.61
C TYR A 283 -2.40 31.81 -11.55
N GLY A 284 -1.35 32.42 -11.01
CA GLY A 284 -0.09 32.66 -11.71
C GLY A 284 1.06 31.93 -11.02
N ILE A 285 2.06 31.55 -11.82
CA ILE A 285 3.32 30.99 -11.31
C ILE A 285 4.15 32.12 -10.74
N ILE A 286 4.40 32.11 -9.44
CA ILE A 286 5.26 33.11 -8.81
C ILE A 286 6.71 32.66 -8.71
N ASP A 287 6.95 31.35 -8.66
CA ASP A 287 8.30 30.81 -8.62
C ASP A 287 8.32 29.35 -9.11
N PHE A 288 9.43 28.93 -9.70
CA PHE A 288 9.63 27.57 -10.20
C PHE A 288 11.09 27.17 -10.01
N GLN A 289 11.34 26.24 -9.10
CA GLN A 289 12.69 25.81 -8.74
C GLN A 289 12.76 24.30 -8.71
N ASP A 290 13.68 23.73 -9.48
CA ASP A 290 14.03 22.31 -9.38
C ASP A 290 12.83 21.35 -9.52
N GLY A 291 11.93 21.64 -10.47
CA GLY A 291 10.70 20.87 -10.71
C GLY A 291 9.60 21.10 -9.68
N VAL A 292 9.75 22.07 -8.78
CA VAL A 292 8.73 22.50 -7.82
C VAL A 292 8.14 23.84 -8.28
N MET A 293 6.83 23.86 -8.43
CA MET A 293 6.08 25.03 -8.86
C MET A 293 5.35 25.67 -7.67
N LEU A 294 5.44 26.99 -7.54
CA LEU A 294 4.63 27.77 -6.62
C LEU A 294 3.66 28.67 -7.40
N LEU A 295 2.37 28.46 -7.15
CA LEU A 295 1.25 29.20 -7.71
C LEU A 295 0.63 30.08 -6.64
N LYS A 296 0.13 31.25 -7.04
CA LYS A 296 -0.62 32.15 -6.20
C LYS A 296 -1.91 32.59 -6.89
N GLN A 297 -2.98 32.70 -6.13
CA GLN A 297 -4.27 33.16 -6.64
C GLN A 297 -4.23 34.65 -7.00
N GLY A 298 -4.88 35.01 -8.10
CA GLY A 298 -5.15 36.40 -8.49
C GLY A 298 -3.92 37.18 -8.95
N VAL A 299 -2.81 36.50 -9.27
CA VAL A 299 -1.60 37.15 -9.80
C VAL A 299 -1.30 36.64 -11.21
N THR A 300 -0.65 37.48 -12.01
CA THR A 300 -0.05 37.06 -13.27
C THR A 300 1.23 36.30 -13.02
N SER A 301 1.50 35.27 -13.82
CA SER A 301 2.76 34.52 -13.72
C SER A 301 3.98 35.42 -13.92
N GLU A 302 4.98 35.24 -13.07
CA GLU A 302 6.30 35.84 -13.26
C GLU A 302 6.97 35.28 -14.51
N SER A 303 7.59 36.15 -15.32
CA SER A 303 8.13 35.76 -16.62
C SER A 303 9.26 34.72 -16.49
N THR A 304 10.13 34.89 -15.50
CA THR A 304 11.23 33.96 -15.19
C THR A 304 10.71 32.59 -14.78
N ALA A 305 9.73 32.54 -13.88
CA ALA A 305 9.12 31.30 -13.42
C ALA A 305 8.33 30.59 -14.53
N LEU A 306 7.64 31.36 -15.37
CA LEU A 306 6.92 30.85 -16.54
C LEU A 306 7.87 30.24 -17.58
N SER A 307 8.99 30.91 -17.88
CA SER A 307 10.02 30.34 -18.77
C SER A 307 10.67 29.09 -18.19
N ALA A 308 10.94 29.06 -16.87
CA ALA A 308 11.48 27.88 -16.20
C ALA A 308 10.50 26.69 -16.26
N TRP A 309 9.20 26.95 -16.07
CA TRP A 309 8.14 25.97 -16.27
C TRP A 309 8.10 25.44 -17.70
N GLN A 310 8.15 26.31 -18.70
CA GLN A 310 8.15 25.92 -20.12
C GLN A 310 9.34 25.02 -20.46
N ASN A 311 10.54 25.37 -20.00
CA ASN A 311 11.73 24.55 -20.20
C ASN A 311 11.57 23.16 -19.56
N PHE A 312 11.06 23.09 -18.34
CA PHE A 312 10.78 21.82 -17.67
C PHE A 312 9.70 21.02 -18.41
N ARG A 313 8.68 21.68 -18.96
CA ARG A 313 7.62 21.05 -19.73
C ARG A 313 8.12 20.39 -21.00
N GLU A 314 9.04 21.02 -21.70
CA GLU A 314 9.72 20.45 -22.86
C GLU A 314 10.57 19.23 -22.47
N GLU A 315 11.28 19.29 -21.34
CA GLU A 315 12.11 18.18 -20.83
C GLU A 315 11.28 16.92 -20.53
N ILE A 316 10.09 17.09 -19.96
CA ILE A 316 9.23 15.96 -19.59
C ILE A 316 8.29 15.48 -20.71
N GLU A 317 8.20 16.20 -21.83
CA GLU A 317 7.28 15.86 -22.93
C GLU A 317 7.48 14.43 -23.46
N PRO A 318 8.72 13.92 -23.66
CA PRO A 318 8.93 12.53 -24.07
C PRO A 318 8.36 11.51 -23.07
N ILE A 319 8.39 11.82 -21.77
CA ILE A 319 7.84 10.96 -20.70
C ILE A 319 6.32 10.91 -20.82
N LEU A 320 5.68 12.06 -21.07
CA LEU A 320 4.24 12.16 -21.23
C LEU A 320 3.72 11.38 -22.44
N GLN A 321 4.48 11.32 -23.54
CA GLN A 321 4.10 10.61 -24.75
C GLN A 321 4.31 9.08 -24.70
N LYS A 322 5.15 8.58 -23.77
CA LYS A 322 5.53 7.16 -23.67
C LYS A 322 4.41 6.28 -23.12
N ILE A 323 3.51 5.76 -23.97
CA ILE A 323 2.40 4.88 -23.55
C ILE A 323 2.91 3.77 -22.61
N GLY A 324 2.32 3.68 -21.40
CA GLY A 324 2.69 2.67 -20.42
C GLY A 324 2.46 1.27 -20.99
N LYS A 325 3.46 0.39 -20.92
CA LYS A 325 3.37 -0.97 -21.46
C LYS A 325 2.57 -1.95 -20.58
N ALA A 326 2.04 -1.52 -19.43
CA ALA A 326 1.19 -2.37 -18.60
C ALA A 326 0.12 -1.52 -17.88
N GLY A 327 -1.15 -1.67 -18.24
CA GLY A 327 -2.25 -0.93 -17.61
C GLY A 327 -3.55 -0.91 -18.42
N PHE A 328 -3.51 -1.31 -19.69
CA PHE A 328 -4.70 -1.64 -20.48
C PHE A 328 -5.29 -2.94 -19.94
N GLU A 329 -6.24 -2.86 -19.00
CA GLU A 329 -7.37 -3.79 -18.78
C GLU A 329 -8.22 -3.39 -17.55
N GLY A 330 -7.72 -2.53 -16.64
CA GLY A 330 -8.44 -2.22 -15.39
C GLY A 330 -9.22 -0.90 -15.33
N PHE A 331 -8.99 0.06 -16.24
CA PHE A 331 -9.41 1.45 -16.02
C PHE A 331 -10.62 1.94 -16.83
N LYS A 332 -11.38 1.03 -17.45
CA LYS A 332 -12.51 1.39 -18.33
C LYS A 332 -13.80 1.86 -17.63
N LEU A 333 -13.76 2.23 -16.34
CA LEU A 333 -14.99 2.48 -15.54
C LEU A 333 -15.00 3.76 -14.69
N LEU A 334 -14.05 4.69 -14.85
CA LEU A 334 -14.04 5.94 -14.07
C LEU A 334 -13.94 7.22 -14.91
N ASP A 335 -14.40 7.18 -16.17
CA ASP A 335 -14.44 8.36 -17.03
C ASP A 335 -15.89 8.66 -17.45
N SER A 336 -16.49 9.69 -16.83
CA SER A 336 -17.55 10.57 -17.40
C SER A 336 -18.40 11.36 -16.39
N LYS A 337 -18.23 11.28 -15.05
CA LYS A 337 -19.22 11.89 -14.11
C LYS A 337 -18.75 12.94 -13.09
N HIS A 338 -17.52 13.44 -13.14
CA HIS A 338 -17.09 14.52 -12.23
C HIS A 338 -16.51 15.76 -12.93
N LEU A 339 -16.94 16.01 -14.16
CA LEU A 339 -16.74 17.28 -14.85
C LEU A 339 -18.13 17.84 -15.24
N SER A 340 -18.88 18.26 -14.24
CA SER A 340 -20.01 19.20 -14.37
C SER A 340 -20.26 19.88 -13.04
#